data_AF-C5KMK3-F1
#
_entry.id   AF-C5KMK3-F1
#
_cell.length_a   1.000
_cell.length_b   1.000
_cell.length_c   1.000
_cell.angle_alpha   90.00
_cell.angle_beta   90.00
_cell.angle_gamma   90.00
#
_symmetry.space_group_name_H-M   'P 1'
#
loop_
_entity.id
_entity.type
_entity.pdbx_description
1 polymer ?
#
loop_
_entity_poly.entity_id
_entity_poly.type
_entity_poly.pdbx_seq_one_letter_code
_entity_poly.pdbx_strand_id
1 'polypeptide(L)'
;MLAVGRKSISTLHSRVVVATPTVTRRAMVSSSRPTFAAEQGTESTPPKEQKVTLEKPPKRPWTATSLFLYGSGIAAATWVGYCAVLSGGNPHKTEIMIENSIKRLPLYRPPERPEAERLSKVNQHGLDDATMEDLATWFMVEDKRTADGVSRSMVLDLVGESLGLLEPEEAEMEKEVELRYPRFGEEKGKQLSEVTKAFVHKGRGRLDEERRQAGCSLSEAAELLSSVVGIHGDGVAEKVRQRLSKIVETNYKDSALPTVSVFGNPMNIPAPPQPLPEVDEEEADRAVLKLELEQYKAELAGGDVDKERRKWLQNEIKTVEGLLQEK
;
A
#
# COMPACT_ATOMS: atom_id res chain seq x y z
N MET A 1 -48.88 37.97 -26.47
CA MET A 1 -47.74 38.72 -25.92
C MET A 1 -47.32 38.07 -24.60
N LEU A 2 -46.37 37.14 -24.62
CA LEU A 2 -45.66 36.65 -23.43
C LEU A 2 -44.31 36.14 -23.95
N ALA A 3 -43.25 36.93 -23.75
CA ALA A 3 -41.92 36.63 -24.21
C ALA A 3 -41.17 35.82 -23.13
N VAL A 4 -40.74 34.62 -23.50
CA VAL A 4 -39.91 33.73 -22.67
C VAL A 4 -38.45 34.11 -22.88
N GLY A 5 -37.85 34.74 -21.87
CA GLY A 5 -36.42 35.07 -21.84
C GLY A 5 -35.58 33.86 -21.45
N ARG A 6 -34.83 33.30 -22.40
CA ARG A 6 -33.73 32.36 -22.13
C ARG A 6 -32.52 33.13 -21.62
N LYS A 7 -32.12 32.88 -20.38
CA LYS A 7 -30.83 33.36 -19.84
C LYS A 7 -29.71 32.43 -20.32
N SER A 8 -28.72 33.05 -20.94
CA SER A 8 -27.47 32.46 -21.41
C SER A 8 -26.57 32.13 -20.21
N ILE A 9 -26.09 30.90 -20.12
CA ILE A 9 -25.10 30.47 -19.12
C ILE A 9 -23.72 30.69 -19.74
N SER A 10 -22.96 31.64 -19.19
CA SER A 10 -21.60 31.95 -19.58
C SER A 10 -20.62 30.91 -19.03
N THR A 11 -19.98 30.18 -19.93
CA THR A 11 -18.89 29.24 -19.64
C THR A 11 -17.62 30.01 -19.26
N LEU A 12 -17.25 29.98 -17.98
CA LEU A 12 -15.96 30.49 -17.50
C LEU A 12 -14.89 29.41 -17.69
N HIS A 13 -14.03 29.60 -18.68
CA HIS A 13 -12.80 28.83 -18.83
C HIS A 13 -11.80 29.25 -17.74
N SER A 14 -11.61 28.39 -16.73
CA SER A 14 -10.53 28.55 -15.76
C SER A 14 -9.22 28.10 -16.40
N ARG A 15 -8.26 29.02 -16.53
CA ARG A 15 -6.90 28.76 -17.00
C ARG A 15 -6.09 28.14 -15.87
N VAL A 16 -5.72 26.87 -16.02
CA VAL A 16 -4.72 26.21 -15.18
C VAL A 16 -3.33 26.74 -15.58
N VAL A 17 -2.73 27.56 -14.70
CA VAL A 17 -1.34 27.98 -14.82
C VAL A 17 -0.48 26.92 -14.12
N VAL A 18 0.19 26.09 -14.91
CA VAL A 18 1.17 25.12 -14.42
C VAL A 18 2.46 25.89 -14.10
N ALA A 19 2.70 26.16 -12.82
CA ALA A 19 3.99 26.65 -12.35
C ALA A 19 4.94 25.46 -12.16
N THR A 20 6.04 25.44 -12.90
CA THR A 20 7.14 24.49 -12.73
C THR A 20 7.96 24.85 -11.48
N PRO A 21 8.33 23.89 -10.63
CA PRO A 21 9.20 24.18 -9.49
C PRO A 21 10.66 24.34 -9.96
N THR A 22 11.20 25.53 -9.71
CA THR A 22 12.62 25.87 -9.84
C THR A 22 13.41 25.11 -8.76
N VAL A 23 14.24 24.15 -9.18
CA VAL A 23 15.14 23.41 -8.29
C VAL A 23 16.28 24.32 -7.84
N THR A 24 16.19 24.86 -6.62
CA THR A 24 17.29 25.56 -5.97
C THR A 24 18.30 24.55 -5.43
N ARG A 25 19.41 24.42 -6.14
CA ARG A 25 20.56 23.57 -5.79
C ARG A 25 21.28 24.17 -4.57
N ARG A 26 21.02 23.64 -3.37
CA ARG A 26 21.71 24.03 -2.14
C ARG A 26 23.05 23.30 -2.04
N ALA A 27 24.14 24.06 -1.96
CA ALA A 27 25.47 23.56 -1.69
C ALA A 27 25.63 23.29 -0.17
N MET A 28 26.15 22.11 0.17
CA MET A 28 26.78 21.79 1.46
C MET A 28 28.08 21.04 1.10
N VAL A 29 29.28 21.62 1.30
CA VAL A 29 30.06 21.68 2.56
C VAL A 29 30.18 20.25 3.14
N SER A 30 31.19 19.48 2.74
CA SER A 30 32.57 19.42 3.24
C SER A 30 32.72 18.71 4.59
N SER A 31 33.74 17.84 4.67
CA SER A 31 34.24 17.08 5.84
C SER A 31 33.50 15.77 6.12
N SER A 32 34.09 14.57 6.21
CA SER A 32 35.49 14.19 6.48
C SER A 32 35.75 12.78 5.92
N ARG A 33 36.87 12.61 5.20
CA ARG A 33 37.38 11.29 4.76
C ARG A 33 38.28 10.71 5.86
N PRO A 34 38.19 9.40 6.19
CA PRO A 34 39.22 8.74 6.96
C PRO A 34 40.46 8.52 6.07
N THR A 35 41.57 9.05 6.55
CA THR A 35 42.93 8.92 6.02
C THR A 35 43.40 7.48 6.19
N PHE A 36 43.47 6.70 5.11
CA PHE A 36 44.26 5.47 5.10
C PHE A 36 45.72 5.84 4.81
N ALA A 37 46.60 5.48 5.75
CA ALA A 37 48.02 5.67 5.66
C ALA A 37 48.58 4.94 4.43
N ALA A 38 49.09 5.71 3.48
CA ALA A 38 49.96 5.23 2.43
C ALA A 38 51.39 5.23 2.98
N GLU A 39 51.96 4.05 3.22
CA GLU A 39 53.41 3.90 3.37
C GLU A 39 54.06 4.18 2.01
N GLN A 40 54.67 5.36 1.90
CA GLN A 40 55.67 5.67 0.89
C GLN A 40 57.04 5.20 1.39
N GLY A 41 57.65 4.28 0.64
CA GLY A 41 59.05 3.88 0.80
C GLY A 41 59.73 3.75 -0.56
N THR A 42 60.36 4.85 -0.98
CA THR A 42 61.63 4.94 -1.74
C THR A 42 61.89 4.03 -2.96
N GLU A 43 61.75 4.63 -4.14
CA GLU A 43 62.83 4.95 -5.09
C GLU A 43 64.07 4.01 -5.16
N SER A 44 64.20 3.27 -6.27
CA SER A 44 65.29 3.34 -7.27
C SER A 44 65.75 1.98 -7.82
N THR A 45 66.07 2.00 -9.11
CA THR A 45 66.72 0.98 -9.96
C THR A 45 65.78 0.18 -10.87
N PRO A 46 65.94 0.22 -12.21
CA PRO A 46 65.20 -0.62 -13.13
C PRO A 46 65.90 -1.98 -13.30
N PRO A 47 65.28 -3.13 -12.96
CA PRO A 47 65.72 -4.40 -13.46
C PRO A 47 64.87 -4.80 -14.67
N LYS A 48 65.57 -5.04 -15.77
CA LYS A 48 65.25 -5.88 -16.94
C LYS A 48 63.88 -6.55 -16.92
N GLU A 49 63.18 -6.43 -18.06
CA GLU A 49 62.09 -7.29 -18.51
C GLU A 49 62.45 -8.78 -18.33
N GLN A 50 62.18 -9.32 -17.15
CA GLN A 50 61.96 -10.73 -16.96
C GLN A 50 60.53 -10.97 -17.40
N LYS A 51 60.41 -11.67 -18.52
CA LYS A 51 59.19 -12.34 -18.98
C LYS A 51 58.73 -13.24 -17.83
N VAL A 52 57.90 -12.70 -16.93
CA VAL A 52 57.25 -13.46 -15.86
C VAL A 52 56.36 -14.46 -16.56
N THR A 53 56.91 -15.64 -16.77
CA THR A 53 56.16 -16.82 -17.17
C THR A 53 55.17 -17.01 -16.04
N LEU A 54 53.90 -16.72 -16.33
CA LEU A 54 52.78 -16.87 -15.42
C LEU A 54 52.66 -18.36 -15.09
N GLU A 55 53.51 -18.84 -14.17
CA GLU A 55 53.41 -20.16 -13.59
C GLU A 55 52.03 -20.22 -12.95
N LYS A 56 51.12 -20.96 -13.59
CA LYS A 56 49.78 -21.20 -13.06
C LYS A 56 49.97 -21.76 -11.66
N PRO A 57 49.46 -21.11 -10.61
CA PRO A 57 49.63 -21.61 -9.25
C PRO A 57 49.14 -23.07 -9.22
N PRO A 58 49.84 -23.97 -8.52
CA PRO A 58 49.45 -25.35 -8.42
C PRO A 58 47.99 -25.40 -7.98
N LYS A 59 47.16 -26.16 -8.71
CA LYS A 59 45.73 -26.33 -8.42
C LYS A 59 45.61 -26.86 -6.99
N ARG A 60 45.39 -25.97 -6.03
CA ARG A 60 45.13 -26.38 -4.63
C ARG A 60 43.88 -27.28 -4.68
N PRO A 61 43.92 -28.48 -4.09
CA PRO A 61 42.75 -29.34 -4.04
C PRO A 61 41.62 -28.57 -3.34
N TRP A 62 40.40 -28.65 -3.90
CA TRP A 62 39.25 -27.99 -3.31
C TRP A 62 39.01 -28.56 -1.91
N THR A 63 39.20 -27.74 -0.89
CA THR A 63 38.86 -28.11 0.48
C THR A 63 37.34 -28.11 0.65
N ALA A 64 36.81 -28.98 1.52
CA ALA A 64 35.38 -29.02 1.84
C ALA A 64 34.85 -27.65 2.31
N THR A 65 35.67 -26.89 3.02
CA THR A 65 35.36 -25.51 3.44
C THR A 65 35.22 -24.55 2.25
N SER A 66 36.09 -24.67 1.25
CA SER A 66 35.97 -23.90 -0.01
C SER A 66 34.69 -24.27 -0.73
N LEU A 67 34.40 -25.57 -0.90
CA LEU A 67 33.14 -26.04 -1.51
C LEU A 67 31.91 -25.47 -0.80
N PHE A 68 31.90 -25.52 0.54
CA PHE A 68 30.78 -25.01 1.35
C PHE A 68 30.60 -23.50 1.17
N LEU A 69 31.67 -22.70 1.28
CA LEU A 69 31.60 -21.24 1.13
C LEU A 69 31.14 -20.82 -0.28
N TYR A 70 31.66 -21.49 -1.32
CA TYR A 70 31.20 -21.26 -2.69
C TYR A 70 29.73 -21.64 -2.86
N GLY A 71 29.32 -22.80 -2.35
CA GLY A 71 27.93 -23.26 -2.40
C GLY A 71 26.97 -22.31 -1.67
N SER A 72 27.31 -21.90 -0.45
CA SER A 72 26.49 -20.97 0.33
C SER A 72 26.42 -19.59 -0.32
N GLY A 73 27.53 -19.12 -0.91
CA GLY A 73 27.56 -17.84 -1.62
C GLY A 73 26.66 -17.83 -2.85
N ILE A 74 26.69 -18.91 -3.66
CA ILE A 74 25.81 -19.05 -4.82
C ILE A 74 24.35 -19.12 -4.37
N ALA A 75 24.03 -19.93 -3.36
CA ALA A 75 22.67 -20.05 -2.84
C ALA A 75 22.12 -18.70 -2.33
N ALA A 76 22.93 -17.94 -1.57
CA ALA A 76 22.56 -16.61 -1.09
C ALA A 76 22.36 -15.62 -2.24
N ALA A 77 23.24 -15.63 -3.24
CA ALA A 77 23.12 -14.76 -4.41
C ALA A 77 21.86 -15.09 -5.25
N THR A 78 21.58 -16.37 -5.48
CA THR A 78 20.36 -16.83 -6.17
C THR A 78 19.10 -16.44 -5.39
N TRP A 79 19.12 -16.56 -4.07
CA TRP A 79 18.02 -16.15 -3.20
C TRP A 79 17.76 -14.63 -3.28
N VAL A 80 18.81 -13.80 -3.16
CA VAL A 80 18.69 -12.34 -3.31
C VAL A 80 18.19 -11.96 -4.71
N GLY A 81 18.69 -12.63 -5.75
CA GLY A 81 18.21 -12.46 -7.12
C GLY A 81 16.73 -12.80 -7.28
N TYR A 82 16.27 -13.89 -6.65
CA TYR A 82 14.86 -14.27 -6.63
C TYR A 82 13.99 -13.21 -5.93
N CYS A 83 14.42 -12.69 -4.77
CA CYS A 83 13.75 -11.59 -4.10
C CYS A 83 13.69 -10.32 -4.97
N ALA A 84 14.76 -10.02 -5.72
CA ALA A 84 14.81 -8.87 -6.62
C ALA A 84 13.87 -9.01 -7.83
N VAL A 85 13.69 -10.23 -8.35
CA VAL A 85 12.72 -10.50 -9.42
C VAL A 85 11.29 -10.35 -8.90
N LEU A 86 10.97 -10.93 -7.73
CA LEU A 86 9.64 -10.81 -7.13
C LEU A 86 9.27 -9.38 -6.71
N SER A 87 10.26 -8.55 -6.38
CA SER A 87 10.04 -7.15 -6.02
C SER A 87 9.83 -6.24 -7.22
N GLY A 88 9.96 -6.75 -8.45
CA GLY A 88 9.92 -5.94 -9.67
C GLY A 88 11.16 -5.05 -9.83
N GLY A 89 12.29 -5.43 -9.25
CA GLY A 89 13.55 -4.68 -9.31
C GLY A 89 13.63 -3.49 -8.35
N ASN A 90 12.65 -3.29 -7.46
CA ASN A 90 12.72 -2.24 -6.45
C ASN A 90 13.71 -2.66 -5.31
N PRO A 91 14.82 -1.93 -5.11
CA PRO A 91 15.85 -2.31 -4.14
C PRO A 91 15.35 -2.30 -2.70
N HIS A 92 14.47 -1.36 -2.35
CA HIS A 92 13.92 -1.26 -1.00
C HIS A 92 12.99 -2.43 -0.69
N LYS A 93 12.05 -2.73 -1.60
CA LYS A 93 11.17 -3.90 -1.49
C LYS A 93 11.95 -5.22 -1.42
N THR A 94 13.10 -5.29 -2.07
CA THR A 94 14.02 -6.44 -2.01
C THR A 94 14.65 -6.58 -0.63
N GLU A 95 15.19 -5.49 -0.07
CA GLU A 95 15.74 -5.44 1.29
C GLU A 95 14.72 -5.93 2.33
N ILE A 96 13.48 -5.45 2.21
CA ILE A 96 12.34 -5.81 3.07
C ILE A 96 12.03 -7.31 3.00
N MET A 97 11.99 -7.88 1.80
CA MET A 97 11.73 -9.31 1.63
C MET A 97 12.85 -10.16 2.25
N ILE A 98 14.10 -9.73 2.11
CA ILE A 98 15.26 -10.39 2.71
C ILE A 98 15.16 -10.33 4.24
N GLU A 99 14.89 -9.15 4.81
CA GLU A 99 14.74 -8.97 6.25
C GLU A 99 13.62 -9.86 6.82
N ASN A 100 12.45 -9.88 6.16
CA ASN A 100 11.32 -10.73 6.55
C ASN A 100 11.63 -12.23 6.44
N SER A 101 12.45 -12.63 5.46
CA SER A 101 12.91 -14.01 5.33
C SER A 101 13.87 -14.39 6.46
N ILE A 102 14.82 -13.51 6.79
CA ILE A 102 15.77 -13.73 7.88
C ILE A 102 15.04 -13.84 9.22
N LYS A 103 14.05 -12.97 9.49
CA LYS A 103 13.22 -13.01 10.71
C LYS A 103 12.42 -14.31 10.88
N ARG A 104 12.19 -15.07 9.81
CA ARG A 104 11.51 -16.38 9.85
C ARG A 104 12.45 -17.54 10.16
N LEU A 105 13.77 -17.34 10.14
CA LEU A 105 14.72 -18.38 10.49
C LEU A 105 14.55 -18.76 11.97
N PRO A 106 14.70 -20.04 12.34
CA PRO A 106 14.48 -20.52 13.71
C PRO A 106 15.47 -19.95 14.74
N LEU A 107 16.52 -19.25 14.29
CA LEU A 107 17.44 -18.52 15.16
C LEU A 107 16.85 -17.22 15.73
N TYR A 108 15.82 -16.65 15.09
CA TYR A 108 15.19 -15.43 15.54
C TYR A 108 13.94 -15.74 16.38
N ARG A 109 13.63 -14.86 17.32
CA ARG A 109 12.36 -14.93 18.06
C ARG A 109 11.23 -14.95 17.02
N PRO A 110 10.23 -15.85 17.15
CA PRO A 110 9.12 -15.88 16.21
C PRO A 110 8.56 -14.47 16.06
N PRO A 111 8.30 -14.01 14.82
CA PRO A 111 7.76 -12.68 14.60
C PRO A 111 6.54 -12.49 15.50
N GLU A 112 6.38 -11.29 16.06
CA GLU A 112 5.12 -10.94 16.72
C GLU A 112 3.95 -11.29 15.79
N ARG A 113 2.77 -11.53 16.38
CA ARG A 113 1.56 -11.83 15.60
C ARG A 113 1.48 -10.89 14.40
N PRO A 114 1.22 -11.42 13.19
CA PRO A 114 1.31 -10.64 11.96
C PRO A 114 0.55 -9.33 12.12
N GLU A 115 1.08 -8.22 11.60
CA GLU A 115 0.40 -6.92 11.70
C GLU A 115 -1.04 -7.02 11.19
N ALA A 116 -1.29 -7.84 10.16
CA ALA A 116 -2.63 -8.19 9.70
C ALA A 116 -3.56 -8.75 10.79
N GLU A 117 -3.09 -9.60 11.70
CA GLU A 117 -3.90 -10.13 12.82
C GLU A 117 -4.16 -9.03 13.86
N ARG A 118 -3.19 -8.16 14.14
CA ARG A 118 -3.39 -7.00 15.04
C ARG A 118 -4.38 -6.00 14.44
N LEU A 119 -4.31 -5.77 13.13
CA LEU A 119 -5.19 -4.87 12.39
C LEU A 119 -6.57 -5.46 12.13
N SER A 120 -6.72 -6.79 12.17
CA SER A 120 -8.02 -7.46 12.02
C SER A 120 -8.99 -7.16 13.18
N LYS A 121 -8.46 -6.77 14.34
CA LYS A 121 -9.27 -6.34 15.48
C LYS A 121 -9.54 -4.84 15.34
N VAL A 122 -10.75 -4.51 14.94
CA VAL A 122 -11.25 -3.14 14.93
C VAL A 122 -11.43 -2.70 16.39
N ASN A 123 -10.59 -1.77 16.83
CA ASN A 123 -10.75 -1.13 18.14
C ASN A 123 -11.52 0.17 17.93
N GLN A 124 -12.63 0.36 18.64
CA GLN A 124 -13.46 1.57 18.52
C GLN A 124 -12.78 2.81 19.13
N HIS A 125 -11.78 2.63 20.00
CA HIS A 125 -11.09 3.72 20.70
C HIS A 125 -12.04 4.68 21.45
N GLY A 126 -13.22 4.23 21.87
CA GLY A 126 -14.21 5.04 22.58
C GLY A 126 -15.16 5.86 21.69
N LEU A 127 -15.10 5.70 20.37
CA LEU A 127 -16.16 6.20 19.47
C LEU A 127 -17.46 5.41 19.70
N ASP A 128 -18.59 6.08 19.53
CA ASP A 128 -19.89 5.41 19.55
C ASP A 128 -20.06 4.49 18.33
N ASP A 129 -20.87 3.44 18.48
CA ASP A 129 -21.08 2.42 17.45
C ASP A 129 -21.55 3.02 16.12
N ALA A 130 -22.42 4.04 16.17
CA ALA A 130 -22.95 4.69 14.97
C ALA A 130 -21.86 5.48 14.23
N THR A 131 -21.07 6.30 14.94
CA THR A 131 -19.93 7.00 14.34
C THR A 131 -18.90 6.02 13.77
N MET A 132 -18.68 4.88 14.44
CA MET A 132 -17.75 3.87 13.95
C MET A 132 -18.27 3.14 12.70
N GLU A 133 -19.57 2.88 12.62
CA GLU A 133 -20.21 2.32 11.42
C GLU A 133 -20.10 3.26 10.22
N ASP A 134 -20.37 4.56 10.41
CA ASP A 134 -20.22 5.57 9.37
C ASP A 134 -18.74 5.73 8.93
N LEU A 135 -17.81 5.73 9.88
CA LEU A 135 -16.37 5.80 9.59
C LEU A 135 -15.90 4.57 8.81
N ALA A 136 -16.33 3.37 9.21
CA ALA A 136 -16.00 2.14 8.51
C ALA A 136 -16.59 2.12 7.09
N THR A 137 -17.82 2.62 6.93
CA THR A 137 -18.47 2.73 5.62
C THR A 137 -17.68 3.65 4.71
N TRP A 138 -17.37 4.88 5.17
CA TRP A 138 -16.51 5.81 4.44
C TRP A 138 -15.17 5.17 4.07
N PHE A 139 -14.51 4.54 5.04
CA PHE A 139 -13.19 3.92 4.86
C PHE A 139 -13.23 2.84 3.79
N MET A 140 -14.22 1.93 3.83
CA MET A 140 -14.35 0.85 2.85
C MET A 140 -14.68 1.36 1.46
N VAL A 141 -15.44 2.45 1.34
CA VAL A 141 -15.73 3.03 0.01
C VAL A 141 -14.45 3.64 -0.57
N GLU A 142 -13.73 4.44 0.22
CA GLU A 142 -12.50 5.08 -0.22
C GLU A 142 -11.41 4.04 -0.54
N ASP A 143 -11.27 2.99 0.29
CA ASP A 143 -10.31 1.89 0.06
C ASP A 143 -10.56 1.17 -1.26
N LYS A 144 -11.84 1.03 -1.66
CA LYS A 144 -12.20 0.45 -2.97
C LYS A 144 -12.02 1.43 -4.12
N ARG A 145 -12.18 2.74 -3.86
CA ARG A 145 -12.12 3.79 -4.88
C ARG A 145 -10.68 4.06 -5.31
N THR A 146 -9.74 3.99 -4.38
CA THR A 146 -8.33 4.26 -4.65
C THR A 146 -7.60 2.95 -4.93
N ALA A 147 -6.82 2.89 -6.01
CA ALA A 147 -6.01 1.70 -6.33
C ALA A 147 -5.04 1.35 -5.20
N ASP A 148 -4.63 2.39 -4.49
CA ASP A 148 -3.67 2.36 -3.43
C ASP A 148 -4.34 2.03 -2.08
N GLY A 149 -5.65 2.24 -1.94
CA GLY A 149 -6.47 2.22 -0.72
C GLY A 149 -6.35 3.52 0.11
N VAL A 150 -6.81 3.53 1.37
CA VAL A 150 -6.89 4.77 2.19
C VAL A 150 -5.54 5.25 2.72
N SER A 151 -5.09 6.42 2.27
CA SER A 151 -3.85 7.05 2.77
C SER A 151 -4.08 7.82 4.07
N ARG A 152 -3.00 8.07 4.84
CA ARG A 152 -3.08 8.94 6.03
C ARG A 152 -3.47 10.38 5.70
N SER A 153 -3.07 10.89 4.53
CA SER A 153 -3.50 12.23 4.10
C SER A 153 -5.01 12.28 3.93
N MET A 154 -5.64 11.29 3.28
CA MET A 154 -7.09 11.23 3.13
C MET A 154 -7.83 11.22 4.47
N VAL A 155 -7.29 10.53 5.48
CA VAL A 155 -7.86 10.56 6.83
C VAL A 155 -7.70 11.93 7.47
N LEU A 156 -6.55 12.60 7.29
CA LEU A 156 -6.35 13.96 7.76
C LEU A 156 -7.28 14.96 7.05
N ASP A 157 -7.51 14.81 5.74
CA ASP A 157 -8.41 15.65 4.95
C ASP A 157 -9.88 15.43 5.39
N LEU A 158 -10.27 14.18 5.68
CA LEU A 158 -11.58 13.88 6.28
C LEU A 158 -11.74 14.59 7.63
N VAL A 159 -10.79 14.40 8.55
CA VAL A 159 -10.88 14.94 9.91
C VAL A 159 -10.74 16.47 9.91
N GLY A 160 -9.91 17.01 9.02
CA GLY A 160 -9.64 18.43 8.84
C GLY A 160 -10.73 19.15 8.08
N GLU A 161 -10.80 18.97 6.77
CA GLU A 161 -11.68 19.71 5.87
C GLU A 161 -13.14 19.29 6.03
N SER A 162 -13.40 17.98 6.00
CA SER A 162 -14.79 17.47 5.93
C SER A 162 -15.50 17.53 7.28
N LEU A 163 -14.80 17.18 8.36
CA LEU A 163 -15.33 17.23 9.71
C LEU A 163 -15.07 18.58 10.40
N GLY A 164 -14.13 19.39 9.90
CA GLY A 164 -13.82 20.71 10.45
C GLY A 164 -13.09 20.67 11.79
N LEU A 165 -12.30 19.63 12.07
CA LEU A 165 -11.68 19.40 13.38
C LEU A 165 -10.19 19.75 13.44
N LEU A 166 -9.48 19.74 12.31
CA LEU A 166 -8.04 20.04 12.22
C LEU A 166 -7.73 21.40 11.61
N GLU A 167 -8.73 22.12 11.13
CA GLU A 167 -8.53 23.25 10.22
C GLU A 167 -8.94 24.63 10.77
N PRO A 168 -8.28 25.70 10.28
CA PRO A 168 -8.31 26.04 8.84
C PRO A 168 -6.97 26.12 8.11
N GLU A 169 -6.92 25.60 6.88
CA GLU A 169 -5.99 25.98 5.81
C GLU A 169 -6.29 27.44 5.46
N GLU A 170 -5.78 28.38 6.24
CA GLU A 170 -5.68 29.79 5.83
C GLU A 170 -4.71 30.57 6.75
N ALA A 171 -3.81 29.86 7.45
CA ALA A 171 -2.58 30.47 7.94
C ALA A 171 -1.59 30.44 6.78
N GLU A 172 -1.74 31.41 5.87
CA GLU A 172 -0.67 31.81 4.97
C GLU A 172 0.65 31.83 5.75
N MET A 173 1.69 31.24 5.15
CA MET A 173 3.06 31.18 5.63
C MET A 173 3.71 32.57 5.76
N GLU A 174 3.09 33.50 6.49
CA GLU A 174 3.71 34.76 6.88
C GLU A 174 4.16 34.66 8.35
N LYS A 175 5.38 34.13 8.49
CA LYS A 175 6.27 34.17 9.67
C LYS A 175 6.02 33.09 10.74
N GLU A 176 7.01 32.18 10.82
CA GLU A 176 7.19 31.04 11.71
C GLU A 176 7.11 31.28 13.24
N VAL A 177 6.59 32.41 13.74
CA VAL A 177 6.72 32.76 15.17
C VAL A 177 5.41 32.67 15.96
N GLU A 178 4.24 32.62 15.34
CA GLU A 178 2.97 32.44 16.05
C GLU A 178 2.00 31.60 15.22
N LEU A 179 2.11 30.27 15.31
CA LEU A 179 1.05 29.34 14.91
C LEU A 179 -0.14 29.53 15.86
N ARG A 180 -0.88 30.64 15.68
CA ARG A 180 -2.16 30.82 16.35
C ARG A 180 -3.15 29.88 15.67
N TYR A 181 -3.74 28.99 16.46
CA TYR A 181 -4.98 28.32 16.12
C TYR A 181 -6.12 29.21 16.63
N PRO A 182 -6.58 30.22 15.86
CA PRO A 182 -7.46 31.27 16.38
C PRO A 182 -8.80 30.73 16.92
N ARG A 183 -9.22 29.53 16.50
CA ARG A 183 -10.48 28.91 16.93
C ARG A 183 -10.42 28.12 18.23
N PHE A 184 -9.28 27.54 18.58
CA PHE A 184 -9.24 26.48 19.60
C PHE A 184 -8.45 26.84 20.88
N GLY A 185 -7.83 28.02 20.92
CA GLY A 185 -6.92 28.39 21.99
C GLY A 185 -5.57 27.68 21.84
N GLU A 186 -4.53 28.27 22.41
CA GLU A 186 -3.14 27.84 22.20
C GLU A 186 -2.88 26.40 22.68
N GLU A 187 -3.44 26.03 23.83
CA GLU A 187 -3.26 24.70 24.42
C GLU A 187 -3.85 23.58 23.55
N LYS A 188 -5.10 23.74 23.09
CA LYS A 188 -5.74 22.74 22.22
C LYS A 188 -5.06 22.65 20.86
N GLY A 189 -4.63 23.78 20.31
CA GLY A 189 -3.87 23.81 19.06
C GLY A 189 -2.57 23.00 19.15
N LYS A 190 -1.84 23.13 20.26
CA LYS A 190 -0.65 22.32 20.51
C LYS A 190 -0.96 20.83 20.63
N GLN A 191 -1.99 20.46 21.37
CA GLN A 191 -2.42 19.06 21.51
C GLN A 191 -2.84 18.45 20.17
N LEU A 192 -3.61 19.17 19.35
CA LEU A 192 -3.99 18.74 18.00
C LEU A 192 -2.75 18.53 17.12
N SER A 193 -1.81 19.47 17.15
CA SER A 193 -0.54 19.34 16.41
C SER A 193 0.26 18.12 16.84
N GLU A 194 0.35 17.83 18.14
CA GLU A 194 1.05 16.67 18.67
C GLU A 194 0.39 15.36 18.25
N VAL A 195 -0.95 15.28 18.32
CA VAL A 195 -1.71 14.09 17.88
C VAL A 195 -1.57 13.86 16.38
N THR A 196 -1.70 14.90 15.55
CA THR A 196 -1.52 14.80 14.10
C THR A 196 -0.10 14.38 13.73
N LYS A 197 0.93 14.96 14.38
CA LYS A 197 2.33 14.55 14.17
C LYS A 197 2.54 13.09 14.58
N ALA A 198 2.01 12.67 15.72
CA ALA A 198 2.11 11.29 16.18
C ALA A 198 1.46 10.32 15.17
N PHE A 199 0.29 10.66 14.64
CA PHE A 199 -0.41 9.88 13.62
C PHE A 199 0.41 9.73 12.33
N VAL A 200 0.99 10.83 11.83
CA VAL A 200 1.87 10.79 10.63
C VAL A 200 3.14 9.98 10.91
N HIS A 201 3.73 10.12 12.09
CA HIS A 201 4.94 9.40 12.47
C HIS A 201 4.71 7.91 12.67
N LYS A 202 3.52 7.49 13.14
CA LYS A 202 3.15 6.07 13.34
C LYS A 202 3.22 5.26 12.04
N GLY A 203 3.12 5.92 10.89
CA GLY A 203 3.31 5.29 9.58
C GLY A 203 4.73 5.11 9.12
N ARG A 204 5.66 5.95 9.57
CA ARG A 204 7.01 5.91 9.03
C ARG A 204 7.68 4.57 9.34
N GLY A 205 7.93 3.79 8.29
CA GLY A 205 8.66 2.52 8.36
C GLY A 205 7.80 1.26 8.44
N ARG A 206 6.46 1.36 8.27
CA ARG A 206 5.65 0.16 8.07
C ARG A 206 5.84 -0.39 6.66
N LEU A 207 6.11 -1.68 6.58
CA LEU A 207 6.42 -2.39 5.32
C LEU A 207 5.17 -2.70 4.50
N ASP A 208 4.02 -2.79 5.17
CA ASP A 208 2.72 -3.02 4.52
C ASP A 208 2.18 -1.77 3.80
N GLU A 209 2.74 -0.58 4.10
CA GLU A 209 2.49 0.68 3.37
C GLU A 209 2.97 0.68 1.91
N GLU A 210 3.85 -0.25 1.53
CA GLU A 210 4.30 -0.37 0.14
C GLU A 210 3.59 -1.49 -0.64
N ARG A 211 2.92 -2.42 0.07
CA ARG A 211 2.10 -3.49 -0.55
C ARG A 211 0.63 -3.14 -0.62
N ARG A 212 0.12 -2.37 0.34
CA ARG A 212 -1.07 -1.53 0.23
C ARG A 212 -0.54 -0.11 0.30
N GLN A 213 -0.54 0.65 -0.79
CA GLN A 213 -0.15 2.07 -0.74
C GLN A 213 -1.03 2.89 0.25
N ALA A 214 -2.11 2.28 0.77
CA ALA A 214 -2.96 2.65 1.88
C ALA A 214 -2.25 2.49 3.21
N GLY A 215 -1.51 3.51 3.59
CA GLY A 215 -0.84 3.51 4.87
C GLY A 215 -1.71 3.61 6.10
N CYS A 216 -3.04 3.67 6.02
CA CYS A 216 -3.86 3.82 7.22
C CYS A 216 -4.72 2.59 7.43
N SER A 217 -4.89 2.17 8.67
CA SER A 217 -5.94 1.21 9.05
C SER A 217 -7.17 1.92 9.60
N LEU A 218 -8.33 1.26 9.56
CA LEU A 218 -9.57 1.78 10.14
C LEU A 218 -9.41 2.05 11.65
N SER A 219 -8.72 1.17 12.38
CA SER A 219 -8.44 1.38 13.82
C SER A 219 -7.59 2.62 14.08
N GLU A 220 -6.61 2.93 13.21
CA GLU A 220 -5.81 4.15 13.35
C GLU A 220 -6.60 5.42 13.00
N ALA A 221 -7.49 5.35 12.00
CA ALA A 221 -8.40 6.44 11.69
C ALA A 221 -9.36 6.70 12.88
N ALA A 222 -9.88 5.63 13.49
CA ALA A 222 -10.72 5.71 14.68
C ALA A 222 -9.97 6.29 15.90
N GLU A 223 -8.72 5.87 16.12
CA GLU A 223 -7.84 6.39 17.18
C GLU A 223 -7.58 7.88 17.01
N LEU A 224 -7.27 8.33 15.79
CA LEU A 224 -7.08 9.74 15.47
C LEU A 224 -8.38 10.53 15.74
N LEU A 225 -9.50 10.06 15.20
CA LEU A 225 -10.79 10.75 15.36
C LEU A 225 -11.20 10.86 16.83
N SER A 226 -11.08 9.77 17.59
CA SER A 226 -11.35 9.76 19.03
C SER A 226 -10.47 10.74 19.79
N SER A 227 -9.16 10.75 19.52
CA SER A 227 -8.21 11.67 20.16
C SER A 227 -8.54 13.14 19.87
N VAL A 228 -8.89 13.45 18.63
CA VAL A 228 -9.27 14.81 18.20
C VAL A 228 -10.60 15.23 18.84
N VAL A 229 -11.60 14.34 18.89
CA VAL A 229 -12.87 14.59 19.58
C VAL A 229 -12.64 14.83 21.07
N GLY A 230 -11.77 14.05 21.72
CA GLY A 230 -11.41 14.22 23.13
C GLY A 230 -10.79 15.59 23.45
N ILE A 231 -9.96 16.13 22.56
CA ILE A 231 -9.37 17.48 22.72
C ILE A 231 -10.45 18.58 22.60
N HIS A 232 -11.43 18.39 21.70
CA HIS A 232 -12.51 19.34 21.51
C HIS A 232 -13.59 19.28 22.60
N GLY A 233 -13.84 18.09 23.15
CA GLY A 233 -14.81 17.79 24.21
C GLY A 233 -16.13 17.18 23.70
N ASP A 234 -16.93 16.63 24.63
CA ASP A 234 -18.13 15.81 24.33
C ASP A 234 -19.16 16.48 23.42
N GLY A 235 -19.29 17.82 23.50
CA GLY A 235 -20.21 18.58 22.64
C GLY A 235 -19.88 18.56 21.14
N VAL A 236 -18.68 18.10 20.77
CA VAL A 236 -18.24 17.95 19.38
C VAL A 236 -18.50 16.56 18.83
N ALA A 237 -18.55 15.52 19.67
CA ALA A 237 -18.81 14.15 19.24
C ALA A 237 -20.12 14.02 18.43
N GLU A 238 -21.20 14.62 18.93
CA GLU A 238 -22.50 14.63 18.26
C GLU A 238 -22.46 15.34 16.90
N LYS A 239 -21.70 16.44 16.80
CA LYS A 239 -21.54 17.17 15.53
C LYS A 239 -20.74 16.36 14.51
N VAL A 240 -19.71 15.64 14.98
CA VAL A 240 -18.90 14.74 14.15
C VAL A 240 -19.78 13.63 13.61
N ARG A 241 -20.56 12.97 14.46
CA ARG A 241 -21.53 11.94 14.05
C ARG A 241 -22.47 12.44 12.96
N GLN A 242 -23.11 13.59 13.18
CA GLN A 242 -24.04 14.17 12.20
C GLN A 242 -23.36 14.54 10.87
N ARG A 243 -22.13 15.07 10.92
CA ARG A 243 -21.38 15.41 9.70
C ARG A 243 -20.93 14.16 8.94
N LEU A 244 -20.41 13.17 9.64
CA LEU A 244 -19.94 11.93 9.05
C LEU A 244 -21.09 11.14 8.41
N SER A 245 -22.20 10.99 9.14
CA SER A 245 -23.43 10.40 8.61
C SER A 245 -23.90 11.12 7.34
N LYS A 246 -23.92 12.46 7.36
CA LYS A 246 -24.28 13.26 6.18
C LYS A 246 -23.32 13.05 5.01
N ILE A 247 -22.01 12.96 5.25
CA ILE A 247 -21.01 12.67 4.21
C ILE A 247 -21.30 11.31 3.59
N VAL A 248 -21.58 10.29 4.42
CA VAL A 248 -21.88 8.95 3.96
C VAL A 248 -23.16 8.91 3.14
N GLU A 249 -24.23 9.51 3.63
CA GLU A 249 -25.51 9.61 2.93
C GLU A 249 -25.43 10.41 1.62
N THR A 250 -24.62 11.47 1.57
CA THR A 250 -24.54 12.33 0.38
C THR A 250 -23.66 11.71 -0.70
N ASN A 251 -22.51 11.15 -0.31
CA ASN A 251 -21.50 10.69 -1.26
C ASN A 251 -21.67 9.21 -1.63
N TYR A 252 -22.28 8.38 -0.77
CA TYR A 252 -22.25 6.93 -0.93
C TYR A 252 -23.61 6.23 -0.92
N LYS A 253 -24.72 6.97 -0.85
CA LYS A 253 -26.07 6.37 -0.88
C LYS A 253 -26.37 5.51 -2.11
N ASP A 254 -25.73 5.83 -3.24
CA ASP A 254 -25.87 5.07 -4.50
C ASP A 254 -24.76 4.02 -4.68
N SER A 255 -23.76 4.02 -3.80
CA SER A 255 -22.79 2.93 -3.74
C SER A 255 -23.55 1.75 -3.16
N ALA A 256 -23.94 0.77 -3.98
CA ALA A 256 -24.64 -0.44 -3.57
C ALA A 256 -23.78 -1.37 -2.67
N LEU A 257 -23.00 -0.77 -1.77
CA LEU A 257 -22.20 -1.45 -0.79
C LEU A 257 -23.15 -2.01 0.27
N PRO A 258 -22.93 -3.27 0.69
CA PRO A 258 -23.66 -3.82 1.82
C PRO A 258 -23.42 -2.91 3.01
N THR A 259 -24.48 -2.52 3.71
CA THR A 259 -24.38 -1.92 5.04
C THR A 259 -23.59 -2.88 5.91
N VAL A 260 -22.33 -2.54 6.17
CA VAL A 260 -21.44 -3.39 6.95
C VAL A 260 -21.79 -3.14 8.40
N SER A 261 -22.54 -4.06 9.00
CA SER A 261 -22.65 -4.11 10.46
C SER A 261 -21.27 -4.46 11.01
N VAL A 262 -20.48 -3.43 11.31
CA VAL A 262 -19.13 -3.53 11.89
C VAL A 262 -19.15 -4.32 13.21
N PHE A 263 -20.31 -4.36 13.86
CA PHE A 263 -20.55 -5.01 15.14
C PHE A 263 -21.45 -6.23 15.05
N GLY A 264 -21.54 -6.87 13.88
CA GLY A 264 -21.99 -8.25 13.79
C GLY A 264 -21.15 -9.07 14.77
N ASN A 265 -21.77 -9.41 15.90
CA ASN A 265 -21.18 -10.10 17.04
C ASN A 265 -20.15 -11.12 16.49
N PRO A 266 -18.86 -11.11 16.89
CA PRO A 266 -17.87 -12.04 16.33
C PRO A 266 -18.22 -13.51 16.60
N MET A 267 -19.26 -13.78 17.41
CA MET A 267 -19.88 -15.08 17.65
C MET A 267 -21.01 -15.44 16.68
N ASN A 268 -21.52 -14.46 15.93
CA ASN A 268 -22.37 -14.69 14.76
C ASN A 268 -21.48 -14.80 13.52
N ILE A 269 -20.41 -15.58 13.64
CA ILE A 269 -19.81 -16.23 12.49
C ILE A 269 -20.99 -16.95 11.84
N PRO A 270 -21.40 -16.62 10.60
CA PRO A 270 -22.36 -17.47 9.90
C PRO A 270 -21.87 -18.89 10.10
N ALA A 271 -22.75 -19.78 10.59
CA ALA A 271 -22.39 -21.16 10.91
C ALA A 271 -21.40 -21.64 9.86
N PRO A 272 -20.21 -22.16 10.28
CA PRO A 272 -19.08 -22.40 9.39
C PRO A 272 -19.65 -22.94 8.10
N PRO A 273 -19.38 -22.26 6.95
CA PRO A 273 -20.09 -22.49 5.71
C PRO A 273 -20.27 -23.99 5.61
N GLN A 274 -21.54 -24.43 5.64
CA GLN A 274 -21.84 -25.85 5.71
C GLN A 274 -20.88 -26.53 4.74
N PRO A 275 -20.17 -27.59 5.17
CA PRO A 275 -19.15 -28.22 4.35
C PRO A 275 -19.73 -28.28 2.96
N LEU A 276 -19.06 -27.59 2.01
CA LEU A 276 -19.57 -27.43 0.65
C LEU A 276 -20.10 -28.81 0.26
N PRO A 277 -21.36 -28.90 -0.20
CA PRO A 277 -21.94 -30.21 -0.54
C PRO A 277 -20.87 -30.95 -1.32
N GLU A 278 -20.52 -32.17 -0.90
CA GLU A 278 -19.43 -32.94 -1.51
C GLU A 278 -19.73 -33.00 -3.02
N VAL A 279 -19.10 -32.08 -3.76
CA VAL A 279 -19.26 -32.01 -5.20
C VAL A 279 -18.41 -33.14 -5.69
N ASP A 280 -19.06 -34.09 -6.36
CA ASP A 280 -18.37 -35.19 -7.01
C ASP A 280 -17.24 -34.61 -7.88
N GLU A 281 -16.03 -35.16 -7.78
CA GLU A 281 -14.85 -34.61 -8.48
C GLU A 281 -15.13 -34.51 -9.99
N GLU A 282 -15.94 -35.43 -10.53
CA GLU A 282 -16.38 -35.41 -11.91
C GLU A 282 -17.31 -34.22 -12.25
N GLU A 283 -18.19 -33.81 -11.34
CA GLU A 283 -19.07 -32.67 -11.54
C GLU A 283 -18.27 -31.36 -11.46
N ALA A 284 -17.30 -31.28 -10.55
CA ALA A 284 -16.36 -30.16 -10.45
C ALA A 284 -15.53 -30.02 -11.74
N ASP A 285 -14.96 -31.12 -12.25
CA ASP A 285 -14.23 -31.14 -13.52
C ASP A 285 -15.10 -30.69 -14.70
N ARG A 286 -16.34 -31.17 -14.78
CA ARG A 286 -17.29 -30.74 -15.83
C ARG A 286 -17.62 -29.25 -15.72
N ALA A 287 -17.74 -28.71 -14.51
CA ALA A 287 -18.00 -27.29 -14.30
C ALA A 287 -16.82 -26.43 -14.77
N VAL A 288 -15.58 -26.85 -14.48
CA VAL A 288 -14.36 -26.16 -14.95
C VAL A 288 -14.31 -26.16 -16.48
N LEU A 289 -14.52 -27.32 -17.13
CA LEU A 289 -14.50 -27.42 -18.59
C LEU A 289 -15.59 -26.57 -19.26
N LYS A 290 -16.77 -26.43 -18.64
CA LYS A 290 -17.83 -25.54 -19.14
C LYS A 290 -17.42 -24.07 -19.07
N LEU A 291 -16.80 -23.64 -17.96
CA LEU A 291 -16.33 -22.27 -17.79
C LEU A 291 -15.21 -21.92 -18.79
N GLU A 292 -14.26 -22.84 -19.01
CA GLU A 292 -13.19 -22.65 -20.01
C GLU A 292 -13.77 -22.53 -21.42
N LEU A 293 -14.75 -23.38 -21.76
CA LEU A 293 -15.43 -23.34 -23.05
C LEU A 293 -16.19 -22.02 -23.26
N GLU A 294 -16.90 -21.52 -22.25
CA GLU A 294 -17.57 -20.22 -22.30
C GLU A 294 -16.56 -19.08 -22.50
N GLN A 295 -15.44 -19.12 -21.79
CA GLN A 295 -14.36 -18.14 -21.93
C GLN A 295 -13.78 -18.14 -23.35
N TYR A 296 -13.48 -19.31 -23.93
CA TYR A 296 -12.96 -19.41 -25.30
C TYR A 296 -13.98 -18.92 -26.34
N LYS A 297 -15.27 -19.23 -26.16
CA LYS A 297 -16.33 -18.73 -27.05
C LYS A 297 -16.49 -17.21 -26.95
N ALA A 298 -16.40 -16.66 -25.75
CA ALA A 298 -16.44 -15.20 -25.53
C ALA A 298 -15.24 -14.49 -26.17
N GLU A 299 -14.03 -15.02 -26.01
CA GLU A 299 -12.82 -14.47 -26.63
C GLU A 299 -12.93 -14.50 -28.16
N LEU A 300 -13.41 -15.62 -28.73
CA LEU A 300 -13.63 -15.76 -30.17
C LEU A 300 -14.67 -14.76 -30.72
N ALA A 301 -15.70 -14.45 -29.94
CA ALA A 301 -16.74 -13.48 -30.31
C ALA A 301 -16.27 -12.02 -30.22
N GLY A 302 -15.25 -11.72 -29.40
CA GLY A 302 -14.73 -10.37 -29.16
C GLY A 302 -14.11 -9.66 -30.37
N GLY A 303 -13.92 -10.35 -31.50
CA GLY A 303 -13.55 -9.76 -32.80
C GLY A 303 -12.09 -9.33 -32.94
N ASP A 304 -11.41 -8.97 -31.85
CA ASP A 304 -10.03 -8.44 -31.83
C ASP A 304 -8.96 -9.54 -31.67
N VAL A 305 -9.20 -10.69 -32.27
CA VAL A 305 -8.32 -11.86 -32.17
C VAL A 305 -7.60 -12.09 -33.49
N ASP A 306 -6.27 -12.18 -33.44
CA ASP A 306 -5.43 -12.45 -34.60
C ASP A 306 -5.74 -13.82 -35.21
N LYS A 307 -5.32 -14.02 -36.47
CA LYS A 307 -5.68 -15.22 -37.24
C LYS A 307 -5.10 -16.50 -36.65
N GLU A 308 -3.95 -16.43 -35.97
CA GLU A 308 -3.31 -17.61 -35.39
C GLU A 308 -4.00 -17.99 -34.09
N ARG A 309 -4.24 -17.02 -33.20
CA ARG A 309 -5.01 -17.22 -31.97
C ARG A 309 -6.43 -17.70 -32.25
N ARG A 310 -7.09 -17.20 -33.30
CA ARG A 310 -8.43 -17.66 -33.71
C ARG A 310 -8.44 -19.14 -34.07
N LYS A 311 -7.45 -19.62 -34.82
CA LYS A 311 -7.32 -21.05 -35.17
C LYS A 311 -7.07 -21.90 -33.93
N TRP A 312 -6.22 -21.41 -33.03
CA TRP A 312 -5.95 -22.09 -31.76
C TRP A 312 -7.21 -22.21 -30.90
N LEU A 313 -7.95 -21.12 -30.68
CA LEU A 313 -9.22 -21.11 -29.93
C LEU A 313 -10.24 -22.07 -30.52
N GLN A 314 -10.37 -22.13 -31.85
CA GLN A 314 -11.28 -23.08 -32.51
C GLN A 314 -10.87 -24.54 -32.26
N ASN A 315 -9.58 -24.83 -32.19
CA ASN A 315 -9.09 -26.16 -31.91
C ASN A 315 -9.30 -26.54 -30.44
N GLU A 316 -9.05 -25.62 -29.50
CA GLU A 316 -9.29 -25.86 -28.07
C GLU A 316 -10.77 -26.04 -27.75
N ILE A 317 -11.66 -25.21 -28.32
CA ILE A 317 -13.11 -25.38 -28.17
C ILE A 317 -13.51 -26.80 -28.59
N LYS A 318 -12.98 -27.30 -29.71
CA LYS A 318 -13.28 -28.64 -30.20
C LYS A 318 -12.75 -29.73 -29.25
N THR A 319 -11.55 -29.55 -28.69
CA THR A 319 -10.97 -30.47 -27.70
C THR A 319 -11.83 -30.53 -26.43
N VAL A 320 -12.17 -29.37 -25.87
CA VAL A 320 -12.98 -29.27 -24.65
C VAL A 320 -14.40 -29.80 -24.87
N GLU A 321 -15.01 -29.53 -26.02
CA GLU A 321 -16.31 -30.13 -26.40
C GLU A 321 -16.22 -31.66 -26.51
N GLY A 322 -15.11 -32.20 -27.00
CA GLY A 322 -14.87 -33.64 -27.02
C GLY A 322 -14.79 -34.26 -25.62
N LEU A 323 -14.00 -33.63 -24.72
CA LEU A 323 -13.87 -34.08 -23.33
C LEU A 323 -15.19 -34.02 -22.55
N LEU A 324 -16.05 -33.04 -22.86
CA LEU A 324 -17.39 -32.93 -22.28
C LEU A 324 -18.38 -33.98 -22.80
N GLN A 325 -18.15 -34.54 -24.00
CA GLN A 325 -19.01 -35.58 -24.60
C GLN A 325 -18.56 -37.00 -24.25
N GLU A 326 -17.28 -37.20 -23.95
CA GLU A 326 -16.70 -38.52 -23.64
C GLU A 326 -17.01 -38.98 -22.19
N LYS A 327 -17.43 -38.06 -21.32
CA LYS A 327 -17.84 -38.31 -19.93
C LYS A 327 -19.36 -38.23 -19.76
#